data_AF-A0A232LPG9-F1
#
_entry.id   AF-A0A232LPG9-F1
#
_cell.length_a   1.000
_cell.length_b   1.000
_cell.length_c   1.000
_cell.angle_alpha   90.00
_cell.angle_beta   90.00
_cell.angle_gamma   90.00
#
_symmetry.space_group_name_H-M   'P 1'
#
loop_
_entity.id
_entity.type
_entity.pdbx_description
1 polymer ?
#
loop_
_entity_poly.entity_id
_entity_poly.type
_entity_poly.pdbx_seq_one_letter_code
_entity_poly.pdbx_strand_id
1 'polypeptide(L)'
;MEKRLVIPDRSLSARPSLDLLTPPHIPTRSSSKRDNLVRKLETLNQSVESLKTLVETGKRGQTELEWVREDIKLHETYAEIARDDIDGLLSEMSETHVLNTKEYKNYLRLVLKRHLNEADEAARLRAKRRRLEEDLSLVTPLNVEFPDDAGAFTNLLLELYVRGAPGLKRDHEYQQALRELAIGRYDARAPESKYGKPQLYCQITGLPYDARDIVCAHIYPYMLERFASVSTYLFGLDVKDMVAYGYNVLLINSRFERAFDEGRVILLPDDGPVTNKPAGYVKNWKIVVLDCHDLQWEGLRLGDFDGKRMRFRNDARPAARFLYFHFVISLLRLRIDNHVRWRQFWKEYSNVTPFATRGRKYIRKSMLRSLAAYHGLVNEEKLDSFFGVEDAAFEDEIDVEKEVKSDIAHLISKIKAKTSHGRNSITALIVDECPGCGQNHLDLFPDAFAELSDPSAGIIPVSWSIVECGITSPIILHNKDGASQYWFAMQVVNANLPIASLEVCTDGYTWQNTTRADYNFFENQSGFHTTRVDVRVTSITGSTITVKGVTVSSGSSTTASSNFES
;
A
#
# COMPACT_ATOMS: atom_id res chain seq x y z
N MET A 1 -9.06 -48.00 -31.58
CA MET A 1 -10.19 -47.21 -31.05
C MET A 1 -10.19 -47.30 -29.54
N GLU A 2 -9.46 -46.41 -28.87
CA GLU A 2 -9.52 -46.30 -27.40
C GLU A 2 -10.70 -45.41 -27.03
N LYS A 3 -11.69 -45.99 -26.35
CA LYS A 3 -12.87 -45.27 -25.87
C LYS A 3 -12.47 -44.43 -24.66
N ARG A 4 -12.42 -43.11 -24.83
CA ARG A 4 -12.30 -42.14 -23.73
C ARG A 4 -13.62 -42.06 -22.99
N LEU A 5 -13.59 -42.32 -21.68
CA LEU A 5 -14.72 -42.11 -20.76
C LEU A 5 -14.70 -40.67 -20.29
N VAL A 6 -15.76 -39.92 -20.59
CA VAL A 6 -15.99 -38.57 -20.06
C VAL A 6 -16.61 -38.73 -18.68
N ILE A 7 -15.91 -38.27 -17.63
CA ILE A 7 -16.47 -38.15 -16.28
C ILE A 7 -17.21 -36.80 -16.24
N PRO A 8 -18.53 -36.76 -16.01
CA PRO A 8 -19.25 -35.50 -15.92
C PRO A 8 -18.83 -34.75 -14.65
N ASP A 9 -18.55 -33.46 -14.83
CA ASP A 9 -18.41 -32.49 -13.74
C ASP A 9 -19.74 -32.42 -12.96
N ARG A 10 -19.75 -32.95 -11.74
CA ARG A 10 -20.86 -32.74 -10.81
C ARG A 10 -20.53 -31.50 -10.00
N SER A 11 -20.87 -30.34 -10.57
CA SER A 11 -21.13 -29.13 -9.81
C SER A 11 -22.06 -29.46 -8.64
N LEU A 12 -21.61 -29.18 -7.40
CA LEU A 12 -22.41 -29.04 -6.18
C LEU A 12 -23.55 -30.07 -6.04
N SER A 13 -23.23 -31.29 -5.61
CA SER A 13 -24.27 -32.16 -5.06
C SER A 13 -24.77 -31.53 -3.76
N ALA A 14 -26.04 -31.15 -3.72
CA ALA A 14 -26.72 -30.74 -2.50
C ALA A 14 -26.40 -31.71 -1.35
N ARG A 15 -26.03 -31.14 -0.19
CA ARG A 15 -25.86 -31.91 1.06
C ARG A 15 -27.14 -32.71 1.32
N PRO A 16 -27.06 -33.97 1.73
CA PRO A 16 -28.25 -34.70 2.15
C PRO A 16 -28.89 -33.97 3.34
N SER A 17 -30.21 -33.71 3.27
CA SER A 17 -30.93 -33.14 4.41
C SER A 17 -30.90 -34.12 5.59
N LEU A 18 -30.89 -33.58 6.80
CA LEU A 18 -31.01 -34.36 8.05
C LEU A 18 -32.30 -35.21 8.07
N ASP A 19 -33.31 -34.88 7.27
CA ASP A 19 -34.62 -35.55 7.24
C ASP A 19 -34.63 -36.96 6.63
N LEU A 20 -33.53 -37.40 5.99
CA LEU A 20 -33.39 -38.78 5.50
C LEU A 20 -32.80 -39.75 6.55
N LEU A 21 -32.76 -39.35 7.83
CA LEU A 21 -32.28 -40.14 8.97
C LEU A 21 -33.36 -40.98 9.67
N THR A 22 -34.56 -41.15 9.12
CA THR A 22 -35.55 -42.08 9.69
C THR A 22 -35.45 -43.46 9.03
N PRO A 23 -34.72 -44.43 9.63
CA PRO A 23 -34.85 -45.82 9.20
C PRO A 23 -36.26 -46.32 9.57
N PRO A 24 -36.93 -47.12 8.73
CA PRO A 24 -38.08 -47.88 9.17
C PRO A 24 -37.65 -48.81 10.30
N HIS A 25 -38.52 -48.92 11.32
CA HIS A 25 -38.31 -49.52 12.64
C HIS A 25 -37.30 -50.68 12.70
N ILE A 26 -36.01 -50.34 12.77
CA ILE A 26 -34.95 -51.21 13.26
C ILE A 26 -35.07 -51.15 14.79
N PRO A 27 -35.29 -52.27 15.50
CA PRO A 27 -35.37 -52.28 16.96
C PRO A 27 -34.22 -51.47 17.55
N THR A 28 -34.56 -50.38 18.24
CA THR A 28 -33.61 -49.46 18.86
C THR A 28 -32.78 -50.18 19.91
N ARG A 29 -31.66 -50.76 19.50
CA ARG A 29 -30.41 -50.57 20.21
C ARG A 29 -29.66 -49.47 19.47
N SER A 30 -30.06 -48.21 19.64
CA SER A 30 -29.08 -47.15 19.46
C SER A 30 -27.98 -47.47 20.47
N SER A 31 -26.83 -47.89 19.96
CA SER A 31 -25.69 -48.08 20.83
C SER A 31 -25.41 -46.73 21.49
N SER A 32 -25.08 -46.69 22.78
CA SER A 32 -24.65 -45.45 23.42
C SER A 32 -23.49 -44.78 22.66
N LYS A 33 -22.73 -45.60 21.92
CA LYS A 33 -21.71 -45.21 20.95
C LYS A 33 -22.28 -44.42 19.77
N ARG A 34 -23.38 -44.84 19.13
CA ARG A 34 -24.06 -44.10 18.05
C ARG A 34 -24.52 -42.72 18.52
N ASP A 35 -25.19 -42.65 19.66
CA ASP A 35 -25.72 -41.38 20.18
C ASP A 35 -24.60 -40.37 20.50
N ASN A 36 -23.46 -40.87 20.97
CA ASN A 36 -22.25 -40.07 21.16
C ASN A 36 -21.66 -39.58 19.83
N LEU A 37 -21.64 -40.43 18.79
CA LEU A 37 -21.14 -40.05 17.46
C LEU A 37 -22.04 -39.00 16.79
N VAL A 38 -23.36 -39.09 16.95
CA VAL A 38 -24.32 -38.10 16.43
C VAL A 38 -24.13 -36.74 17.09
N ARG A 39 -23.99 -36.68 18.42
CA ARG A 39 -23.69 -35.41 19.13
C ARG A 39 -22.37 -34.78 18.66
N LYS A 40 -21.32 -35.61 18.50
CA LYS A 40 -20.02 -35.15 17.97
C LYS A 40 -20.18 -34.57 16.56
N LEU A 41 -21.03 -35.18 15.74
CA LEU A 41 -21.28 -34.75 14.37
C LEU A 41 -21.91 -33.35 14.30
N GLU A 42 -22.87 -33.05 15.18
CA GLU A 42 -23.50 -31.72 15.26
C GLU A 42 -22.47 -30.63 15.57
N THR A 43 -21.58 -30.88 16.54
CA THR A 43 -20.51 -29.93 16.91
C THR A 43 -19.50 -29.72 15.78
N LEU A 44 -19.09 -30.79 15.09
CA LEU A 44 -18.19 -30.72 13.95
C LEU A 44 -18.84 -29.95 12.80
N ASN A 45 -20.11 -30.20 12.51
CA ASN A 45 -20.82 -29.52 11.43
C ASN A 45 -20.92 -28.01 11.67
N GLN A 46 -21.19 -27.57 12.91
CA GLN A 46 -21.17 -26.13 13.26
C GLN A 46 -19.78 -25.51 13.11
N SER A 47 -18.74 -26.21 13.52
CA SER A 47 -17.35 -25.75 13.38
C SER A 47 -16.94 -25.64 11.92
N VAL A 48 -17.25 -26.64 11.10
CA VAL A 48 -16.97 -26.67 9.66
C VAL A 48 -17.67 -25.52 8.94
N GLU A 49 -18.96 -25.25 9.22
CA GLU A 49 -19.68 -24.12 8.58
C GLU A 49 -19.10 -22.76 8.98
N SER A 50 -18.73 -22.61 10.25
CA SER A 50 -18.13 -21.37 10.75
C SER A 50 -16.78 -21.10 10.07
N LEU A 51 -15.91 -22.11 10.02
CA LEU A 51 -14.61 -22.02 9.37
C LEU A 51 -14.73 -21.83 7.85
N LYS A 52 -15.68 -22.51 7.21
CA LYS A 52 -15.97 -22.33 5.78
C LYS A 52 -16.36 -20.89 5.46
N THR A 53 -17.22 -20.29 6.27
CA THR A 53 -17.62 -18.88 6.11
C THR A 53 -16.41 -17.94 6.23
N LEU A 54 -15.49 -18.21 7.15
CA LEU A 54 -14.25 -17.43 7.30
C LEU A 54 -13.32 -17.57 6.08
N VAL A 55 -13.22 -18.77 5.51
CA VAL A 55 -12.45 -19.02 4.29
C VAL A 55 -13.07 -18.32 3.08
N GLU A 56 -14.40 -18.33 2.95
CA GLU A 56 -15.14 -17.65 1.87
C GLU A 56 -15.05 -16.13 1.97
N THR A 57 -14.92 -15.59 3.18
CA THR A 57 -14.73 -14.14 3.43
C THR A 57 -13.26 -13.68 3.34
N GLY A 58 -12.35 -14.58 2.94
CA GLY A 58 -10.97 -14.26 2.57
C GLY A 58 -9.89 -14.68 3.56
N LYS A 59 -10.22 -15.29 4.71
CA LYS A 59 -9.22 -15.79 5.67
C LYS A 59 -8.72 -17.19 5.25
N ARG A 60 -7.68 -17.26 4.41
CA ARG A 60 -7.05 -18.50 3.90
C ARG A 60 -5.77 -18.86 4.65
N GLY A 61 -5.16 -20.01 4.34
CA GLY A 61 -3.92 -20.48 4.97
C GLY A 61 -4.18 -21.37 6.18
N GLN A 62 -3.78 -20.96 7.39
CA GLN A 62 -4.00 -21.74 8.62
C GLN A 62 -5.48 -22.04 8.87
N THR A 63 -6.37 -21.07 8.64
CA THR A 63 -7.82 -21.25 8.76
C THR A 63 -8.38 -22.24 7.73
N GLU A 64 -7.83 -22.26 6.51
CA GLU A 64 -8.23 -23.26 5.50
C GLU A 64 -7.72 -24.66 5.88
N LEU A 65 -6.51 -24.77 6.44
CA LEU A 65 -5.99 -26.04 6.93
C LEU A 65 -6.82 -26.57 8.11
N GLU A 66 -7.22 -25.70 9.03
CA GLU A 66 -8.07 -26.04 10.16
C GLU A 66 -9.47 -26.47 9.70
N TRP A 67 -10.07 -25.72 8.76
CA TRP A 67 -11.32 -26.11 8.12
C TRP A 67 -11.23 -27.52 7.52
N VAL A 68 -10.20 -27.79 6.69
CA VAL A 68 -10.02 -29.11 6.07
C VAL A 68 -9.79 -30.20 7.11
N ARG A 69 -9.12 -29.91 8.23
CA ARG A 69 -8.93 -30.88 9.33
C ARG A 69 -10.25 -31.23 10.02
N GLU A 70 -11.10 -30.25 10.30
CA GLU A 70 -12.41 -30.49 10.90
C GLU A 70 -13.35 -31.19 9.91
N ASP A 71 -13.28 -30.88 8.63
CA ASP A 71 -14.09 -31.52 7.58
C ASP A 71 -13.69 -32.99 7.37
N ILE A 72 -12.39 -33.33 7.48
CA ILE A 72 -11.94 -34.73 7.54
C ILE A 72 -12.56 -35.46 8.73
N LYS A 73 -12.52 -34.87 9.93
CA LYS A 73 -13.10 -35.47 11.13
C LYS A 73 -14.61 -35.68 10.98
N LEU A 74 -15.29 -34.74 10.31
CA LEU A 74 -16.72 -34.82 10.03
C LEU A 74 -17.04 -36.05 9.15
N HIS A 75 -16.37 -36.18 8.00
CA HIS A 75 -16.57 -37.32 7.09
C HIS A 75 -16.14 -38.66 7.70
N GLU A 76 -15.07 -38.69 8.50
CA GLU A 76 -14.66 -39.88 9.26
C GLU A 76 -15.73 -40.29 10.28
N THR A 77 -16.35 -39.33 10.96
CA THR A 77 -17.43 -39.59 11.93
C THR A 77 -18.68 -40.11 11.21
N TYR A 78 -19.05 -39.57 10.04
CA TYR A 78 -20.12 -40.13 9.20
C TYR A 78 -19.82 -41.58 8.79
N ALA A 79 -18.57 -41.88 8.41
CA ALA A 79 -18.15 -43.23 8.04
C ALA A 79 -18.15 -44.21 9.24
N GLU A 80 -17.90 -43.72 10.46
CA GLU A 80 -18.03 -44.51 11.70
C GLU A 80 -19.48 -44.83 12.04
N ILE A 81 -20.39 -43.85 11.90
CA ILE A 81 -21.83 -44.07 12.08
C ILE A 81 -22.33 -45.14 11.10
N ALA A 82 -21.93 -45.05 9.82
CA ALA A 82 -22.31 -46.02 8.81
C ALA A 82 -21.73 -47.43 9.09
N ARG A 83 -20.55 -47.53 9.73
CA ARG A 83 -20.02 -48.83 10.18
C ARG A 83 -20.82 -49.41 11.35
N ASP A 84 -21.17 -48.59 12.33
CA ASP A 84 -22.03 -49.01 13.45
C ASP A 84 -23.40 -49.49 12.94
N ASP A 85 -23.95 -48.83 11.92
CA ASP A 85 -25.17 -49.25 11.23
C ASP A 85 -25.01 -50.62 10.54
N ILE A 86 -23.88 -50.88 9.89
CA ILE A 86 -23.60 -52.18 9.26
C ILE A 86 -23.48 -53.29 10.31
N ASP A 87 -22.76 -53.03 11.41
CA ASP A 87 -22.57 -53.97 12.51
C ASP A 87 -23.91 -54.30 13.19
N GLY A 88 -24.76 -53.28 13.40
CA GLY A 88 -26.12 -53.45 13.90
C GLY A 88 -26.98 -54.32 12.97
N LEU A 89 -26.96 -54.04 11.67
CA LEU A 89 -27.69 -54.84 10.67
C LEU A 89 -27.20 -56.30 10.63
N LEU A 90 -25.90 -56.54 10.77
CA LEU A 90 -25.33 -57.90 10.83
C LEU A 90 -25.78 -58.65 12.08
N SER A 91 -25.75 -57.99 13.24
CA SER A 91 -26.22 -58.56 14.51
C SER A 91 -27.68 -58.98 14.42
N GLU A 92 -28.55 -58.10 13.91
CA GLU A 92 -29.99 -58.38 13.76
C GLU A 92 -30.26 -59.55 12.82
N MET A 93 -29.54 -59.63 11.70
CA MET A 93 -29.66 -60.76 10.78
C MET A 93 -29.29 -62.08 11.47
N SER A 94 -28.26 -62.10 12.32
CA SER A 94 -27.81 -63.30 13.01
C SER A 94 -28.68 -63.72 14.20
N GLU A 95 -29.27 -62.76 14.93
CA GLU A 95 -29.89 -63.01 16.23
C GLU A 95 -31.42 -63.03 16.21
N THR A 96 -32.08 -62.20 15.39
CA THR A 96 -33.53 -61.96 15.53
C THR A 96 -34.35 -62.42 14.33
N HIS A 97 -33.74 -62.64 13.16
CA HIS A 97 -34.40 -63.04 11.91
C HIS A 97 -35.58 -62.13 11.50
N VAL A 98 -35.59 -60.87 11.97
CA VAL A 98 -36.71 -59.92 11.78
C VAL A 98 -36.80 -59.38 10.35
N LEU A 99 -35.68 -59.27 9.63
CA LEU A 99 -35.62 -58.76 8.25
C LEU A 99 -35.59 -59.90 7.23
N ASN A 100 -36.37 -59.81 6.15
CA ASN A 100 -36.24 -60.76 5.05
C ASN A 100 -34.97 -60.50 4.21
N THR A 101 -34.49 -61.52 3.50
CA THR A 101 -33.21 -61.46 2.76
C THR A 101 -33.15 -60.33 1.71
N LYS A 102 -34.29 -59.92 1.15
CA LYS A 102 -34.35 -58.85 0.13
C LYS A 102 -34.23 -57.47 0.76
N GLU A 103 -34.94 -57.24 1.86
CA GLU A 103 -34.86 -56.00 2.64
C GLU A 103 -33.45 -55.79 3.21
N TYR A 104 -32.89 -56.81 3.85
CA TYR A 104 -31.52 -56.76 4.37
C TYR A 104 -30.50 -56.36 3.29
N LYS A 105 -30.55 -57.00 2.11
CA LYS A 105 -29.65 -56.68 0.99
C LYS A 105 -29.82 -55.24 0.49
N ASN A 106 -31.04 -54.72 0.49
CA ASN A 106 -31.31 -53.33 0.09
C ASN A 106 -30.75 -52.34 1.11
N TYR A 107 -30.97 -52.56 2.41
CA TYR A 107 -30.42 -51.70 3.47
C TYR A 107 -28.90 -51.73 3.48
N LEU A 108 -28.31 -52.92 3.46
CA LEU A 108 -26.86 -53.09 3.44
C LEU A 108 -26.24 -52.35 2.25
N ARG A 109 -26.87 -52.42 1.06
CA ARG A 109 -26.41 -51.69 -0.13
C ARG A 109 -26.44 -50.17 0.06
N LEU A 110 -27.48 -49.63 0.70
CA LEU A 110 -27.61 -48.19 0.95
C LEU A 110 -26.55 -47.70 1.93
N VAL A 111 -26.36 -48.41 3.05
CA VAL A 111 -25.39 -48.05 4.08
C VAL A 111 -23.97 -48.20 3.57
N LEU A 112 -23.64 -49.29 2.85
CA LEU A 112 -22.34 -49.46 2.20
C LEU A 112 -22.03 -48.35 1.20
N LYS A 113 -23.02 -47.97 0.37
CA LYS A 113 -22.84 -46.87 -0.58
C LYS A 113 -22.54 -45.55 0.13
N ARG A 114 -23.23 -45.27 1.25
CA ARG A 114 -22.95 -44.10 2.08
C ARG A 114 -21.54 -44.17 2.65
N HIS A 115 -21.17 -45.27 3.29
CA HIS A 115 -19.85 -45.47 3.88
C HIS A 115 -18.71 -45.25 2.87
N LEU A 116 -18.84 -45.80 1.66
CA LEU A 116 -17.85 -45.63 0.60
C LEU A 116 -17.72 -44.17 0.15
N ASN A 117 -18.84 -43.46 -0.02
CA ASN A 117 -18.81 -42.04 -0.41
C ASN A 117 -18.11 -41.17 0.65
N GLU A 118 -18.42 -41.39 1.94
CA GLU A 118 -17.81 -40.63 3.04
C GLU A 118 -16.31 -40.94 3.17
N ALA A 119 -15.92 -42.21 2.97
CA ALA A 119 -14.52 -42.64 2.99
C ALA A 119 -13.72 -42.04 1.81
N ASP A 120 -14.29 -42.02 0.61
CA ASP A 120 -13.68 -41.41 -0.57
C ASP A 120 -13.48 -39.91 -0.40
N GLU A 121 -14.46 -39.21 0.17
CA GLU A 121 -14.36 -37.77 0.41
C GLU A 121 -13.32 -37.45 1.49
N ALA A 122 -13.30 -38.21 2.59
CA ALA A 122 -12.24 -38.10 3.60
C ALA A 122 -10.84 -38.34 2.99
N ALA A 123 -10.70 -39.29 2.07
CA ALA A 123 -9.44 -39.54 1.37
C ALA A 123 -9.01 -38.35 0.49
N ARG A 124 -9.94 -37.73 -0.24
CA ARG A 124 -9.68 -36.52 -1.03
C ARG A 124 -9.26 -35.35 -0.15
N LEU A 125 -9.98 -35.14 0.95
CA LEU A 125 -9.66 -34.09 1.92
C LEU A 125 -8.32 -34.33 2.59
N ARG A 126 -7.94 -35.57 2.92
CA ARG A 126 -6.59 -35.89 3.44
C ARG A 126 -5.50 -35.58 2.41
N ALA A 127 -5.74 -35.81 1.11
CA ALA A 127 -4.82 -35.41 0.06
C ALA A 127 -4.74 -33.88 -0.07
N LYS A 128 -5.87 -33.16 0.08
CA LYS A 128 -5.90 -31.70 0.15
C LYS A 128 -5.13 -31.18 1.37
N ARG A 129 -5.34 -31.79 2.54
CA ARG A 129 -4.63 -31.48 3.80
C ARG A 129 -3.14 -31.68 3.64
N ARG A 130 -2.67 -32.81 3.09
CA ARG A 130 -1.24 -33.04 2.87
C ARG A 130 -0.61 -31.96 2.00
N ARG A 131 -1.28 -31.55 0.90
CA ARG A 131 -0.82 -30.44 0.07
C ARG A 131 -0.78 -29.11 0.82
N LEU A 132 -1.81 -28.81 1.60
CA LEU A 132 -1.85 -27.60 2.46
C LEU A 132 -0.78 -27.65 3.55
N GLU A 133 -0.54 -28.79 4.18
CA GLU A 133 0.49 -29.01 5.20
C GLU A 133 1.89 -28.91 4.60
N GLU A 134 2.13 -29.44 3.39
CA GLU A 134 3.37 -29.23 2.64
C GLU A 134 3.55 -27.75 2.31
N ASP A 135 2.52 -27.07 1.80
CA ASP A 135 2.51 -25.64 1.52
C ASP A 135 2.74 -24.79 2.79
N LEU A 136 2.25 -25.23 3.95
CA LEU A 136 2.43 -24.57 5.26
C LEU A 136 3.77 -24.92 5.91
N SER A 137 4.30 -26.13 5.70
CA SER A 137 5.57 -26.60 6.29
C SER A 137 6.79 -25.95 5.65
N LEU A 138 6.63 -25.41 4.45
CA LEU A 138 7.61 -24.51 3.82
C LEU A 138 7.63 -23.12 4.48
N VAL A 139 6.79 -22.89 5.51
CA VAL A 139 6.59 -21.63 6.23
C VAL A 139 6.59 -21.91 7.74
N THR A 140 7.73 -21.75 8.42
CA THR A 140 7.70 -21.57 9.88
C THR A 140 7.05 -20.22 10.19
N PRO A 141 6.02 -20.16 11.07
CA PRO A 141 5.49 -18.90 11.52
C PRO A 141 6.57 -18.17 12.29
N LEU A 142 7.02 -17.04 11.75
CA LEU A 142 7.83 -16.07 12.47
C LEU A 142 6.91 -15.42 13.50
N ASN A 143 6.99 -15.88 14.76
CA ASN A 143 6.53 -15.13 15.91
C ASN A 143 7.47 -13.93 16.09
N VAL A 144 7.26 -12.89 15.28
CA VAL A 144 7.87 -11.58 15.50
C VAL A 144 6.79 -10.74 16.17
N GLU A 145 7.01 -10.42 17.44
CA GLU A 145 6.27 -9.33 18.09
C GLU A 145 6.68 -8.04 17.38
N PHE A 146 5.74 -7.48 16.60
CA PHE A 146 5.91 -6.18 15.98
C PHE A 146 5.37 -5.10 16.91
N PRO A 147 6.00 -3.90 16.98
CA PRO A 147 5.37 -2.74 17.60
C PRO A 147 4.03 -2.47 16.90
N ASP A 148 2.98 -2.21 17.69
CA ASP A 148 1.56 -2.22 17.30
C ASP A 148 1.19 -1.38 16.05
N ASP A 149 2.02 -0.42 15.64
CA ASP A 149 1.74 0.53 14.54
C ASP A 149 2.06 0.00 13.12
N ALA A 150 3.11 -0.83 12.96
CA ALA A 150 3.59 -1.27 11.64
C ALA A 150 2.67 -2.33 11.01
N GLY A 151 2.10 -3.21 11.83
CA GLY A 151 1.16 -4.25 11.38
C GLY A 151 -0.18 -3.67 10.93
N ALA A 152 -0.72 -2.69 11.66
CA ALA A 152 -1.98 -2.03 11.32
C ALA A 152 -1.89 -1.22 10.01
N PHE A 153 -0.79 -0.49 9.82
CA PHE A 153 -0.53 0.25 8.59
C PHE A 153 -0.33 -0.67 7.37
N THR A 154 0.34 -1.81 7.56
CA THR A 154 0.50 -2.84 6.53
C THR A 154 -0.85 -3.43 6.13
N ASN A 155 -1.73 -3.72 7.09
CA ASN A 155 -3.10 -4.18 6.83
C ASN A 155 -3.92 -3.16 6.03
N LEU A 156 -3.84 -1.88 6.42
CA LEU A 156 -4.56 -0.80 5.76
C LEU A 156 -4.06 -0.61 4.32
N LEU A 157 -2.75 -0.61 4.09
CA LEU A 157 -2.16 -0.54 2.76
C LEU A 157 -2.62 -1.72 1.89
N LEU A 158 -2.61 -2.94 2.42
CA LEU A 158 -3.06 -4.12 1.68
C LEU A 158 -4.56 -4.09 1.39
N GLU A 159 -5.41 -3.67 2.33
CA GLU A 159 -6.84 -3.48 2.09
C GLU A 159 -7.11 -2.46 0.97
N LEU A 160 -6.42 -1.31 0.99
CA LEU A 160 -6.54 -0.27 -0.03
C LEU A 160 -6.06 -0.74 -1.43
N TYR A 161 -5.06 -1.61 -1.48
CA TYR A 161 -4.57 -2.18 -2.74
C TYR A 161 -5.40 -3.38 -3.22
N VAL A 162 -5.80 -4.31 -2.35
CA VAL A 162 -6.45 -5.57 -2.74
C VAL A 162 -7.92 -5.35 -3.08
N ARG A 163 -8.62 -4.48 -2.34
CA ARG A 163 -10.08 -4.28 -2.53
C ARG A 163 -10.41 -3.04 -3.34
N GLY A 164 -9.39 -2.26 -3.72
CA GLY A 164 -9.57 -0.89 -4.16
C GLY A 164 -10.16 -0.04 -3.03
N ALA A 165 -10.24 1.27 -3.24
CA ALA A 165 -10.91 2.16 -2.31
C ALA A 165 -12.23 2.64 -2.94
N PRO A 166 -13.37 1.99 -2.65
CA PRO A 166 -14.65 2.39 -3.21
C PRO A 166 -15.05 3.74 -2.62
N GLY A 167 -15.33 4.74 -3.46
CA GLY A 167 -16.04 5.96 -3.04
C GLY A 167 -15.24 7.26 -2.95
N LEU A 168 -13.93 7.28 -3.16
CA LEU A 168 -13.20 8.55 -3.33
C LEU A 168 -13.35 9.08 -4.77
N LYS A 169 -13.92 10.28 -4.90
CA LYS A 169 -14.03 10.98 -6.19
C LYS A 169 -12.63 11.37 -6.68
N ARG A 170 -12.33 11.03 -7.92
CA ARG A 170 -11.11 11.43 -8.62
C ARG A 170 -11.18 12.94 -8.93
N ASP A 171 -10.12 13.67 -8.63
CA ASP A 171 -9.97 15.07 -9.04
C ASP A 171 -9.64 15.12 -10.54
N HIS A 172 -10.60 15.59 -11.34
CA HIS A 172 -10.47 15.60 -12.80
C HIS A 172 -9.43 16.61 -13.28
N GLU A 173 -9.29 17.74 -12.59
CA GLU A 173 -8.37 18.81 -12.98
C GLU A 173 -6.93 18.39 -12.73
N TYR A 174 -6.67 17.81 -11.55
CA TYR A 174 -5.38 17.22 -11.23
C TYR A 174 -4.97 16.12 -12.21
N GLN A 175 -5.89 15.20 -12.54
CA GLN A 175 -5.61 14.09 -13.45
C GLN A 175 -5.30 14.58 -14.87
N GLN A 176 -5.98 15.65 -15.32
CA GLN A 176 -5.71 16.26 -16.61
C GLN A 176 -4.34 16.98 -16.63
N ALA A 177 -4.00 17.72 -15.56
CA ALA A 177 -2.69 18.36 -15.44
C ALA A 177 -1.55 17.33 -15.40
N LEU A 178 -1.71 16.25 -14.62
CA LEU A 178 -0.73 15.18 -14.53
C LEU A 178 -0.56 14.44 -15.86
N ARG A 179 -1.65 14.27 -16.61
CA ARG A 179 -1.59 13.71 -17.96
C ARG A 179 -0.77 14.58 -18.91
N GLU A 180 -1.00 15.89 -18.94
CA GLU A 180 -0.22 16.81 -19.79
C GLU A 180 1.26 16.85 -19.37
N LEU A 181 1.53 16.81 -18.06
CA LEU A 181 2.89 16.67 -17.54
C LEU A 181 3.56 15.40 -18.06
N ALA A 182 2.87 14.25 -18.00
CA ALA A 182 3.38 12.98 -18.50
C ALA A 182 3.61 13.00 -20.02
N ILE A 183 2.73 13.66 -20.78
CA ILE A 183 2.88 13.82 -22.23
C ILE A 183 4.15 14.59 -22.57
N GLY A 184 4.40 15.71 -21.88
CA GLY A 184 5.61 16.50 -22.05
C GLY A 184 6.86 15.73 -21.59
N ARG A 185 6.81 15.13 -20.40
CA ARG A 185 7.92 14.37 -19.81
C ARG A 185 8.41 13.26 -20.73
N TYR A 186 7.51 12.48 -21.31
CA TYR A 186 7.87 11.32 -22.13
C TYR A 186 7.98 11.62 -23.62
N ASP A 187 7.81 12.88 -24.05
CA ASP A 187 7.70 13.25 -25.46
C ASP A 187 6.70 12.36 -26.22
N ALA A 188 5.51 12.20 -25.63
CA ALA A 188 4.58 11.16 -26.03
C ALA A 188 3.72 11.51 -27.24
N ARG A 189 3.77 12.76 -27.75
CA ARG A 189 2.96 13.18 -28.90
C ARG A 189 3.40 12.42 -30.16
N ALA A 190 2.46 11.77 -30.80
CA ALA A 190 2.67 11.06 -32.06
C ALA A 190 2.08 11.87 -33.24
N PRO A 191 2.53 11.60 -34.48
CA PRO A 191 1.87 12.14 -35.66
C PRO A 191 0.37 11.86 -35.64
N GLU A 192 -0.43 12.77 -36.16
CA GLU A 192 -1.87 12.56 -36.27
C GLU A 192 -2.18 11.32 -37.11
N SER A 193 -3.26 10.64 -36.74
CA SER A 193 -3.75 9.52 -37.54
C SER A 193 -4.11 9.98 -38.95
N LYS A 194 -4.25 9.04 -39.88
CA LYS A 194 -4.76 9.30 -41.24
C LYS A 194 -6.13 10.02 -41.29
N TYR A 195 -6.83 10.10 -40.17
CA TYR A 195 -8.12 10.80 -40.02
C TYR A 195 -8.01 12.12 -39.24
N GLY A 196 -6.80 12.66 -39.03
CA GLY A 196 -6.57 13.91 -38.31
C GLY A 196 -6.83 13.83 -36.80
N LYS A 197 -6.90 12.61 -36.23
CA LYS A 197 -7.06 12.44 -34.78
C LYS A 197 -5.72 12.52 -34.06
N PRO A 198 -5.66 13.18 -32.89
CA PRO A 198 -4.45 13.23 -32.08
C PRO A 198 -4.07 11.83 -31.60
N GLN A 199 -2.76 11.54 -31.59
CA GLN A 199 -2.23 10.26 -31.16
C GLN A 199 -1.14 10.44 -30.10
N LEU A 200 -1.01 9.43 -29.23
CA LEU A 200 0.05 9.35 -28.22
C LEU A 200 0.78 8.01 -28.31
N TYR A 201 2.10 8.01 -28.09
CA TYR A 201 2.91 6.80 -27.97
C TYR A 201 2.65 6.11 -26.63
N CYS A 202 2.39 4.81 -26.67
CA CYS A 202 2.32 3.96 -25.48
C CYS A 202 3.74 3.51 -25.05
N GLN A 203 4.16 3.70 -23.79
CA GLN A 203 5.51 3.24 -23.40
C GLN A 203 5.66 1.71 -23.30
N ILE A 204 4.55 0.96 -23.22
CA ILE A 204 4.57 -0.50 -23.18
C ILE A 204 4.76 -1.08 -24.58
N THR A 205 3.96 -0.63 -25.56
CA THR A 205 4.02 -1.18 -26.91
C THR A 205 4.99 -0.42 -27.83
N GLY A 206 5.27 0.85 -27.51
CA GLY A 206 6.01 1.79 -28.35
C GLY A 206 5.28 2.23 -29.62
N LEU A 207 3.98 1.92 -29.75
CA LEU A 207 3.17 2.27 -30.91
C LEU A 207 2.27 3.48 -30.60
N PRO A 208 1.90 4.27 -31.63
CA PRO A 208 0.93 5.34 -31.49
C PRO A 208 -0.50 4.79 -31.45
N TYR A 209 -1.32 5.31 -30.53
CA TYR A 209 -2.76 5.03 -30.43
C TYR A 209 -3.56 6.33 -30.44
N ASP A 210 -4.87 6.27 -30.66
CA ASP A 210 -5.76 7.41 -30.42
C ASP A 210 -5.51 7.93 -29.00
N ALA A 211 -5.34 9.25 -28.85
CA ALA A 211 -5.01 9.83 -27.56
C ALA A 211 -6.04 9.46 -26.47
N ARG A 212 -7.29 9.16 -26.83
CA ARG A 212 -8.34 8.72 -25.90
C ARG A 212 -8.13 7.32 -25.32
N ASP A 213 -7.38 6.47 -26.02
CA ASP A 213 -7.10 5.09 -25.59
C ASP A 213 -5.84 4.98 -24.73
N ILE A 214 -5.04 6.05 -24.68
CA ILE A 214 -3.89 6.16 -23.79
C ILE A 214 -4.33 6.80 -22.47
N VAL A 215 -3.92 6.23 -21.35
CA VAL A 215 -4.23 6.67 -19.98
C VAL A 215 -2.96 7.08 -19.27
N CYS A 216 -3.06 8.02 -18.33
CA CYS A 216 -1.98 8.36 -17.41
C CYS A 216 -2.07 7.42 -16.21
N ALA A 217 -1.47 6.24 -16.34
CA ALA A 217 -1.53 5.21 -15.31
C ALA A 217 -0.58 5.56 -14.17
N HIS A 218 -1.09 5.53 -12.94
CA HIS A 218 -0.29 5.67 -11.73
C HIS A 218 0.44 4.35 -11.43
N ILE A 219 1.73 4.44 -11.08
CA ILE A 219 2.50 3.27 -10.68
C ILE A 219 2.21 2.93 -9.21
N TYR A 220 2.40 3.93 -8.35
CA TYR A 220 1.89 3.94 -6.99
C TYR A 220 0.55 4.70 -6.98
N PRO A 221 -0.55 4.13 -6.46
CA PRO A 221 -1.90 4.65 -6.57
C PRO A 221 -2.04 6.08 -6.09
N TYR A 222 -2.71 6.86 -6.92
CA TYR A 222 -3.16 8.22 -6.66
C TYR A 222 -3.76 8.41 -5.25
N MET A 223 -4.56 7.45 -4.80
CA MET A 223 -5.19 7.48 -3.48
C MET A 223 -4.19 7.69 -2.34
N LEU A 224 -3.04 7.03 -2.43
CA LEU A 224 -2.01 7.09 -1.40
C LEU A 224 -1.06 8.28 -1.63
N GLU A 225 -0.93 8.76 -2.87
CA GLU A 225 -0.24 10.02 -3.17
C GLU A 225 -0.91 11.22 -2.48
N ARG A 226 -2.24 11.20 -2.30
CA ARG A 226 -2.97 12.28 -1.61
C ARG A 226 -2.63 12.42 -0.13
N PHE A 227 -2.07 11.36 0.46
CA PHE A 227 -1.60 11.37 1.84
C PHE A 227 -0.09 11.49 1.83
N ALA A 228 0.40 12.74 1.87
CA ALA A 228 1.83 13.03 1.84
C ALA A 228 2.60 12.23 2.91
N SER A 229 2.04 12.15 4.12
CA SER A 229 2.59 11.36 5.23
C SER A 229 2.79 9.88 4.90
N VAL A 230 1.85 9.24 4.17
CA VAL A 230 1.97 7.83 3.75
C VAL A 230 3.08 7.68 2.73
N SER A 231 3.14 8.59 1.75
CA SER A 231 4.15 8.54 0.69
C SER A 231 5.56 8.81 1.24
N THR A 232 5.69 9.81 2.12
CA THR A 232 6.93 10.14 2.82
C THR A 232 7.39 9.01 3.74
N TYR A 233 6.45 8.39 4.47
CA TYR A 233 6.72 7.19 5.26
C TYR A 233 7.30 6.10 4.35
N LEU A 234 6.64 5.77 3.24
CA LEU A 234 7.04 4.65 2.38
C LEU A 234 8.36 4.89 1.64
N PHE A 235 8.53 6.09 1.07
CA PHE A 235 9.53 6.37 0.05
C PHE A 235 10.60 7.40 0.46
N GLY A 236 10.44 8.05 1.61
CA GLY A 236 11.32 9.12 2.07
C GLY A 236 10.89 10.51 1.59
N LEU A 237 11.58 11.54 2.09
CA LEU A 237 11.19 12.95 1.94
C LEU A 237 11.23 13.48 0.50
N ASP A 238 12.09 12.93 -0.35
CA ASP A 238 12.26 13.36 -1.75
C ASP A 238 11.13 12.85 -2.67
N VAL A 239 10.18 12.06 -2.16
CA VAL A 239 9.07 11.53 -2.94
C VAL A 239 8.12 12.61 -3.46
N LYS A 240 7.95 13.72 -2.72
CA LYS A 240 7.06 14.83 -3.07
C LYS A 240 7.46 15.42 -4.43
N ASP A 241 8.76 15.65 -4.63
CA ASP A 241 9.31 16.11 -5.91
C ASP A 241 9.12 15.07 -7.01
N MET A 242 9.37 13.79 -6.71
CA MET A 242 9.21 12.72 -7.70
C MET A 242 7.77 12.61 -8.22
N VAL A 243 6.77 12.74 -7.34
CA VAL A 243 5.36 12.76 -7.75
C VAL A 243 5.06 14.03 -8.56
N ALA A 244 5.50 15.20 -8.08
CA ALA A 244 5.28 16.49 -8.75
C ALA A 244 5.87 16.55 -10.16
N TYR A 245 7.01 15.89 -10.42
CA TYR A 245 7.67 15.84 -11.73
C TYR A 245 7.25 14.63 -12.60
N GLY A 246 6.19 13.91 -12.21
CA GLY A 246 5.62 12.82 -13.01
C GLY A 246 6.48 11.56 -13.07
N TYR A 247 7.31 11.29 -12.05
CA TYR A 247 8.06 10.04 -11.98
C TYR A 247 7.21 8.83 -11.57
N ASN A 248 5.99 9.06 -11.07
CA ASN A 248 5.06 8.03 -10.64
C ASN A 248 4.00 7.63 -11.69
N VAL A 249 4.17 8.06 -12.95
CA VAL A 249 3.17 7.82 -13.99
C VAL A 249 3.75 7.25 -15.28
N LEU A 250 2.91 6.55 -16.03
CA LEU A 250 3.16 6.03 -17.37
C LEU A 250 1.99 6.37 -18.30
N LEU A 251 2.25 6.57 -19.60
CA LEU A 251 1.22 6.72 -20.63
C LEU A 251 0.99 5.39 -21.38
N ILE A 252 0.14 4.56 -20.83
CA ILE A 252 -0.11 3.21 -21.35
C ILE A 252 -1.49 3.11 -21.98
N ASN A 253 -1.75 2.06 -22.75
CA ASN A 253 -3.09 1.81 -23.27
C ASN A 253 -4.04 1.45 -22.11
N SER A 254 -5.28 1.92 -22.15
CA SER A 254 -6.29 1.67 -21.10
C SER A 254 -6.53 0.17 -20.82
N ARG A 255 -6.36 -0.69 -21.83
CA ARG A 255 -6.44 -2.16 -21.67
C ARG A 255 -5.28 -2.72 -20.86
N PHE A 256 -4.11 -2.09 -20.97
CA PHE A 256 -2.91 -2.43 -20.20
C PHE A 256 -2.96 -1.92 -18.77
N GLU A 257 -3.49 -0.71 -18.56
CA GLU A 257 -3.66 -0.12 -17.22
C GLU A 257 -4.40 -1.07 -16.29
N ARG A 258 -5.52 -1.64 -16.74
CA ARG A 258 -6.24 -2.62 -15.93
C ARG A 258 -5.37 -3.81 -15.50
N ALA A 259 -4.59 -4.38 -16.42
CA ALA A 259 -3.71 -5.50 -16.10
C ALA A 259 -2.58 -5.10 -15.14
N PHE A 260 -2.07 -3.88 -15.31
CA PHE A 260 -1.04 -3.30 -14.49
C PHE A 260 -1.56 -3.04 -13.06
N ASP A 261 -2.70 -2.35 -12.92
CA ASP A 261 -3.34 -2.02 -11.65
C ASP A 261 -3.76 -3.27 -10.85
N GLU A 262 -4.18 -4.33 -11.54
CA GLU A 262 -4.51 -5.63 -10.94
C GLU A 262 -3.27 -6.45 -10.55
N GLY A 263 -2.05 -5.98 -10.85
CA GLY A 263 -0.80 -6.66 -10.52
C GLY A 263 -0.51 -7.88 -11.41
N ARG A 264 -1.19 -7.99 -12.55
CA ARG A 264 -0.97 -9.05 -13.55
C ARG A 264 0.24 -8.78 -14.43
N VAL A 265 0.79 -7.56 -14.37
CA VAL A 265 2.01 -7.14 -15.07
C VAL A 265 2.92 -6.40 -14.09
N ILE A 266 4.19 -6.78 -14.08
CA ILE A 266 5.25 -6.05 -13.37
C ILE A 266 6.31 -5.58 -14.36
N LEU A 267 7.09 -4.57 -13.96
CA LEU A 267 8.19 -4.04 -14.75
C LEU A 267 9.49 -4.24 -13.97
N LEU A 268 10.43 -4.97 -14.55
CA LEU A 268 11.73 -5.25 -13.95
C LEU A 268 12.84 -4.48 -14.67
N PRO A 269 13.90 -4.05 -13.98
CA PRO A 269 15.10 -3.54 -14.64
C PRO A 269 15.66 -4.53 -15.68
N ASP A 270 16.03 -4.03 -16.86
CA ASP A 270 16.58 -4.83 -17.98
C ASP A 270 17.98 -4.39 -18.40
N ASP A 271 18.70 -3.86 -17.43
CA ASP A 271 20.05 -3.36 -17.56
C ASP A 271 21.10 -4.45 -17.26
N GLY A 272 20.70 -5.68 -16.94
CA GLY A 272 21.61 -6.75 -16.52
C GLY A 272 22.12 -6.57 -15.08
N PRO A 273 22.97 -7.49 -14.58
CA PRO A 273 23.46 -7.47 -13.21
C PRO A 273 24.31 -6.22 -12.92
N VAL A 274 24.25 -5.82 -11.66
CA VAL A 274 24.43 -4.44 -11.18
C VAL A 274 25.88 -4.11 -10.86
N THR A 275 26.74 -5.13 -10.89
CA THR A 275 28.13 -5.09 -10.43
C THR A 275 29.00 -4.06 -11.14
N ASN A 276 28.60 -3.56 -12.32
CA ASN A 276 29.41 -2.67 -13.16
C ASN A 276 28.70 -1.36 -13.59
N LYS A 277 27.64 -0.92 -12.91
CA LYS A 277 26.87 0.28 -13.34
C LYS A 277 26.91 1.42 -12.32
N PRO A 278 27.07 2.69 -12.77
CA PRO A 278 27.03 3.83 -11.87
C PRO A 278 25.66 3.92 -11.16
N ALA A 279 25.69 4.36 -9.90
CA ALA A 279 24.49 4.55 -9.10
C ALA A 279 23.52 5.54 -9.79
N GLY A 280 22.22 5.24 -9.74
CA GLY A 280 21.18 6.27 -9.92
C GLY A 280 20.23 6.17 -11.11
N TYR A 281 20.52 5.47 -12.21
CA TYR A 281 19.59 5.47 -13.36
C TYR A 281 19.34 4.08 -13.97
N VAL A 282 18.08 3.60 -13.91
CA VAL A 282 17.63 2.41 -14.66
C VAL A 282 17.18 2.90 -16.04
N LYS A 283 17.94 2.53 -17.07
CA LYS A 283 17.71 2.94 -18.46
C LYS A 283 16.64 2.10 -19.12
N ASN A 284 16.59 0.81 -18.79
CA ASN A 284 15.77 -0.15 -19.50
C ASN A 284 14.86 -0.91 -18.54
N TRP A 285 13.61 -1.08 -18.97
CA TRP A 285 12.58 -1.80 -18.24
C TRP A 285 12.06 -2.93 -19.11
N LYS A 286 12.00 -4.14 -18.55
CA LYS A 286 11.44 -5.34 -19.14
C LYS A 286 10.06 -5.61 -18.54
N ILE A 287 9.11 -5.90 -19.41
CA ILE A 287 7.76 -6.28 -19.05
C ILE A 287 7.78 -7.75 -18.65
N VAL A 288 7.25 -8.07 -17.48
CA VAL A 288 7.00 -9.45 -17.06
C VAL A 288 5.51 -9.59 -16.80
N VAL A 289 4.88 -10.46 -17.57
CA VAL A 289 3.49 -10.81 -17.40
C VAL A 289 3.43 -11.86 -16.30
N LEU A 290 2.58 -11.67 -15.31
CA LEU A 290 2.36 -12.61 -14.21
C LEU A 290 1.06 -13.40 -14.42
N ASP A 291 0.09 -12.80 -15.10
CA ASP A 291 -1.12 -13.50 -15.52
C ASP A 291 -1.57 -12.98 -16.89
N CYS A 292 -1.78 -13.89 -17.83
CA CYS A 292 -2.11 -13.59 -19.22
C CYS A 292 -3.54 -13.97 -19.62
N HIS A 293 -4.36 -14.48 -18.70
CA HIS A 293 -5.74 -14.84 -19.03
C HIS A 293 -6.55 -13.59 -19.40
N ASP A 294 -7.39 -13.73 -20.44
CA ASP A 294 -8.52 -12.85 -20.77
C ASP A 294 -8.26 -11.42 -21.30
N LEU A 295 -7.04 -11.07 -21.73
CA LEU A 295 -6.78 -9.76 -22.37
C LEU A 295 -6.30 -9.89 -23.82
N GLN A 296 -7.21 -9.59 -24.75
CA GLN A 296 -6.95 -9.43 -26.18
C GLN A 296 -7.56 -8.13 -26.70
N TRP A 297 -6.80 -7.36 -27.49
CA TRP A 297 -7.33 -6.21 -28.22
C TRP A 297 -6.54 -6.03 -29.52
N GLU A 298 -7.22 -5.68 -30.61
CA GLU A 298 -6.58 -5.38 -31.91
C GLU A 298 -5.61 -6.48 -32.41
N GLY A 299 -5.86 -7.74 -32.06
CA GLY A 299 -5.01 -8.88 -32.41
C GLY A 299 -3.77 -9.06 -31.53
N LEU A 300 -3.56 -8.21 -30.53
CA LEU A 300 -2.50 -8.31 -29.52
C LEU A 300 -3.02 -9.04 -28.28
N ARG A 301 -2.19 -9.92 -27.72
CA ARG A 301 -2.44 -10.59 -26.43
C ARG A 301 -1.49 -10.05 -25.38
N LEU A 302 -1.93 -10.00 -24.12
CA LEU A 302 -1.07 -9.56 -23.02
C LEU A 302 0.24 -10.37 -22.96
N GLY A 303 0.16 -11.69 -23.15
CA GLY A 303 1.32 -12.58 -23.17
C GLY A 303 2.34 -12.28 -24.27
N ASP A 304 1.96 -11.59 -25.35
CA ASP A 304 2.89 -11.21 -26.43
C ASP A 304 3.93 -10.18 -25.96
N PHE A 305 3.73 -9.57 -24.79
CA PHE A 305 4.62 -8.56 -24.22
C PHE A 305 5.54 -9.12 -23.14
N ASP A 306 5.37 -10.38 -22.73
CA ASP A 306 6.21 -10.99 -21.72
C ASP A 306 7.68 -11.04 -22.18
N GLY A 307 8.58 -10.58 -21.33
CA GLY A 307 10.00 -10.46 -21.62
C GLY A 307 10.40 -9.33 -22.58
N LYS A 308 9.46 -8.54 -23.11
CA LYS A 308 9.79 -7.42 -24.02
C LYS A 308 10.26 -6.18 -23.26
N ARG A 309 11.12 -5.39 -23.91
CA ARG A 309 11.56 -4.08 -23.43
C ARG A 309 10.48 -3.02 -23.66
N MET A 310 10.28 -2.17 -22.67
CA MET A 310 9.53 -0.92 -22.81
C MET A 310 10.24 0.03 -23.77
N ARG A 311 9.46 0.94 -24.37
CA ARG A 311 9.92 1.87 -25.40
C ARG A 311 9.60 3.31 -24.99
N PHE A 312 10.65 4.09 -24.73
CA PHE A 312 10.55 5.51 -24.41
C PHE A 312 11.06 6.34 -25.59
N ARG A 313 10.51 7.54 -25.78
CA ARG A 313 10.88 8.46 -26.87
C ARG A 313 12.11 9.30 -26.54
N ASN A 314 12.40 9.47 -25.27
CA ASN A 314 13.52 10.26 -24.75
C ASN A 314 14.17 9.53 -23.55
N ASP A 315 15.01 10.23 -22.79
CA ASP A 315 15.66 9.73 -21.57
C ASP A 315 14.81 9.95 -20.30
N ALA A 316 13.51 10.22 -20.39
CA ALA A 316 12.66 10.23 -19.20
C ALA A 316 12.28 8.80 -18.81
N ARG A 317 12.40 8.47 -17.53
CA ARG A 317 12.01 7.16 -16.98
C ARG A 317 11.14 7.34 -15.72
N PRO A 318 10.26 6.37 -15.43
CA PRO A 318 9.61 6.29 -14.12
C PRO A 318 10.65 6.08 -13.03
N ALA A 319 10.37 6.54 -11.80
CA ALA A 319 11.26 6.28 -10.69
C ALA A 319 11.20 4.81 -10.27
N ALA A 320 12.36 4.20 -10.11
CA ALA A 320 12.48 2.79 -9.78
C ALA A 320 11.85 2.42 -8.42
N ARG A 321 11.74 3.37 -7.48
CA ARG A 321 11.09 3.16 -6.18
C ARG A 321 9.61 2.80 -6.29
N PHE A 322 8.87 3.46 -7.20
CA PHE A 322 7.45 3.18 -7.39
C PHE A 322 7.25 1.83 -8.07
N LEU A 323 8.10 1.50 -9.06
CA LEU A 323 8.07 0.20 -9.72
C LEU A 323 8.50 -0.95 -8.79
N TYR A 324 9.43 -0.68 -7.88
CA TYR A 324 9.81 -1.62 -6.83
C TYR A 324 8.65 -1.89 -5.88
N PHE A 325 7.95 -0.83 -5.46
CA PHE A 325 6.74 -0.98 -4.65
C PHE A 325 5.66 -1.80 -5.38
N HIS A 326 5.37 -1.45 -6.64
CA HIS A 326 4.42 -2.19 -7.48
C HIS A 326 4.80 -3.68 -7.61
N PHE A 327 6.09 -3.97 -7.78
CA PHE A 327 6.63 -5.31 -7.79
C PHE A 327 6.33 -6.07 -6.49
N VAL A 328 6.65 -5.49 -5.32
CA VAL A 328 6.40 -6.12 -4.00
C VAL A 328 4.91 -6.42 -3.80
N ILE A 329 4.02 -5.45 -4.06
CA ILE A 329 2.58 -5.66 -3.90
C ILE A 329 2.01 -6.65 -4.91
N SER A 330 2.47 -6.64 -6.16
CA SER A 330 1.99 -7.61 -7.16
C SER A 330 2.36 -9.04 -6.77
N LEU A 331 3.57 -9.25 -6.24
CA LEU A 331 3.99 -10.53 -5.70
C LEU A 331 3.16 -10.96 -4.47
N LEU A 332 2.85 -10.02 -3.58
CA LEU A 332 1.94 -10.26 -2.45
C LEU A 332 0.57 -10.74 -2.90
N ARG A 333 -0.02 -10.09 -3.90
CA ARG A 333 -1.33 -10.50 -4.44
C ARG A 333 -1.28 -11.91 -5.01
N LEU A 334 -0.28 -12.24 -5.83
CA LEU A 334 -0.11 -13.61 -6.33
C LEU A 334 -0.02 -14.64 -5.21
N ARG A 335 0.65 -14.30 -4.10
CA ARG A 335 0.77 -15.16 -2.93
C ARG A 335 -0.57 -15.32 -2.20
N ILE A 336 -1.27 -14.21 -1.93
CA ILE A 336 -2.58 -14.18 -1.29
C ILE A 336 -3.60 -15.03 -2.07
N ASP A 337 -3.57 -14.89 -3.41
CA ASP A 337 -4.49 -15.59 -4.30
C ASP A 337 -4.08 -17.05 -4.56
N ASN A 338 -2.92 -17.49 -4.01
CA ASN A 338 -2.29 -18.79 -4.27
C ASN A 338 -2.14 -19.09 -5.78
N HIS A 339 -1.76 -18.08 -6.55
CA HIS A 339 -1.71 -18.15 -8.00
C HIS A 339 -0.55 -19.03 -8.48
N VAL A 340 -0.76 -19.87 -9.50
CA VAL A 340 0.24 -20.83 -9.99
C VAL A 340 1.55 -20.16 -10.45
N ARG A 341 1.46 -18.94 -10.99
CA ARG A 341 2.63 -18.16 -11.46
C ARG A 341 3.55 -17.74 -10.32
N TRP A 342 3.08 -17.67 -9.07
CA TRP A 342 3.92 -17.38 -7.90
C TRP A 342 5.09 -18.35 -7.82
N ARG A 343 4.82 -19.66 -7.93
CA ARG A 343 5.84 -20.70 -7.82
C ARG A 343 6.84 -20.67 -8.98
N GLN A 344 6.34 -20.38 -10.19
CA GLN A 344 7.17 -20.27 -11.39
C GLN A 344 8.10 -19.06 -11.30
N PHE A 345 7.54 -17.90 -10.97
CA PHE A 345 8.29 -16.68 -10.73
C PHE A 345 9.35 -16.88 -9.65
N TRP A 346 8.98 -17.47 -8.51
CA TRP A 346 9.92 -17.75 -7.44
C TRP A 346 11.09 -18.64 -7.91
N LYS A 347 10.80 -19.69 -8.69
CA LYS A 347 11.85 -20.56 -9.25
C LYS A 347 12.80 -19.84 -10.21
N GLU A 348 12.29 -18.88 -10.98
CA GLU A 348 13.06 -18.11 -11.95
C GLU A 348 13.93 -17.03 -11.29
N TYR A 349 13.41 -16.37 -10.25
CA TYR A 349 14.01 -15.16 -9.68
C TYR A 349 14.56 -15.34 -8.25
N SER A 350 14.39 -16.48 -7.57
CA SER A 350 14.88 -16.65 -6.18
C SER A 350 16.39 -16.47 -6.00
N ASN A 351 17.15 -16.67 -7.08
CA ASN A 351 18.62 -16.61 -7.07
C ASN A 351 19.16 -15.35 -7.77
N VAL A 352 18.28 -14.41 -8.14
CA VAL A 352 18.65 -13.18 -8.84
C VAL A 352 18.01 -12.02 -8.10
N THR A 353 18.77 -10.97 -7.78
CA THR A 353 18.21 -9.74 -7.18
C THR A 353 17.71 -8.83 -8.32
N PRO A 354 16.40 -8.79 -8.65
CA PRO A 354 15.93 -8.15 -9.87
C PRO A 354 16.02 -6.62 -9.79
N PHE A 355 15.94 -6.10 -8.56
CA PHE A 355 16.10 -4.70 -8.20
C PHE A 355 17.30 -4.52 -7.27
N ALA A 356 18.50 -4.91 -7.70
CA ALA A 356 19.72 -4.48 -7.02
C ALA A 356 20.18 -3.16 -7.64
N THR A 357 20.42 -2.14 -6.84
CA THR A 357 21.21 -0.99 -7.26
C THR A 357 21.93 -0.50 -6.02
N ARG A 358 23.20 -0.88 -5.90
CA ARG A 358 24.05 -0.56 -4.75
C ARG A 358 23.85 0.91 -4.32
N GLY A 359 23.47 1.12 -3.05
CA GLY A 359 23.27 2.45 -2.45
C GLY A 359 21.97 3.17 -2.81
N ARG A 360 20.91 2.50 -3.27
CA ARG A 360 19.61 3.15 -3.53
C ARG A 360 18.57 2.86 -2.44
N LYS A 361 17.80 3.88 -2.11
CA LYS A 361 16.68 3.80 -1.16
C LYS A 361 15.37 3.71 -1.95
N TYR A 362 14.73 2.54 -1.96
CA TYR A 362 13.45 2.32 -2.65
C TYR A 362 12.25 2.38 -1.71
N ILE A 363 12.29 1.69 -0.57
CA ILE A 363 11.22 1.65 0.43
C ILE A 363 11.82 1.50 1.83
N ARG A 364 11.08 1.83 2.90
CA ARG A 364 11.54 1.57 4.28
C ARG A 364 11.84 0.09 4.55
N LYS A 365 12.90 -0.22 5.31
CA LYS A 365 13.22 -1.63 5.66
C LYS A 365 12.16 -2.19 6.58
N SER A 366 11.72 -1.44 7.60
CA SER A 366 10.60 -1.83 8.48
C SER A 366 9.34 -2.19 7.71
N MET A 367 8.98 -1.39 6.69
CA MET A 367 7.83 -1.67 5.84
C MET A 367 8.01 -2.91 4.96
N LEU A 368 9.16 -3.03 4.31
CA LEU A 368 9.47 -4.18 3.46
C LEU A 368 9.47 -5.49 4.25
N ARG A 369 10.03 -5.48 5.47
CA ARG A 369 9.99 -6.60 6.41
C ARG A 369 8.55 -6.91 6.83
N SER A 370 7.76 -5.89 7.15
CA SER A 370 6.35 -6.07 7.53
C SER A 370 5.52 -6.69 6.40
N LEU A 371 5.66 -6.19 5.17
CA LEU A 371 5.00 -6.73 3.97
C LEU A 371 5.42 -8.17 3.67
N ALA A 372 6.71 -8.48 3.78
CA ALA A 372 7.21 -9.83 3.55
C ALA A 372 6.77 -10.82 4.64
N ALA A 373 6.73 -10.37 5.90
CA ALA A 373 6.32 -11.16 7.05
C ALA A 373 4.81 -11.46 7.05
N TYR A 374 3.98 -10.47 6.72
CA TYR A 374 2.51 -10.53 6.86
C TYR A 374 1.84 -11.71 6.14
N HIS A 375 2.41 -12.22 5.04
CA HIS A 375 1.90 -13.39 4.32
C HIS A 375 2.94 -14.48 4.04
N GLY A 376 4.08 -14.44 4.74
CA GLY A 376 5.15 -15.42 4.56
C GLY A 376 5.64 -15.50 3.11
N LEU A 377 5.89 -14.34 2.49
CA LEU A 377 6.42 -14.25 1.13
C LEU A 377 7.80 -14.90 1.01
N VAL A 378 8.66 -14.62 1.99
CA VAL A 378 10.08 -15.04 2.04
C VAL A 378 10.45 -15.28 3.52
N ASN A 379 11.29 -16.28 3.81
CA ASN A 379 11.86 -16.46 5.15
C ASN A 379 12.89 -15.35 5.44
N GLU A 380 13.10 -14.97 6.71
CA GLU A 380 14.05 -13.91 7.09
C GLU A 380 15.43 -14.10 6.46
N GLU A 381 15.93 -15.34 6.46
CA GLU A 381 17.26 -15.68 5.94
C GLU A 381 17.44 -15.36 4.45
N LYS A 382 16.37 -15.37 3.64
CA LYS A 382 16.42 -14.99 2.21
C LYS A 382 15.85 -13.61 1.93
N LEU A 383 15.13 -13.00 2.86
CA LEU A 383 14.47 -11.71 2.71
C LEU A 383 15.48 -10.63 2.33
N ASP A 384 16.60 -10.59 3.05
CA ASP A 384 17.68 -9.62 2.82
C ASP A 384 18.36 -9.83 1.46
N SER A 385 18.56 -11.08 1.03
CA SER A 385 19.21 -11.41 -0.26
C SER A 385 18.31 -11.19 -1.49
N PHE A 386 17.02 -11.52 -1.38
CA PHE A 386 16.06 -11.49 -2.48
C PHE A 386 15.63 -10.06 -2.79
N PHE A 387 15.31 -9.29 -1.75
CA PHE A 387 14.93 -7.89 -1.87
C PHE A 387 16.13 -6.94 -1.81
N GLY A 388 17.32 -7.44 -1.50
CA GLY A 388 18.51 -6.61 -1.33
C GLY A 388 18.35 -5.60 -0.19
N VAL A 389 17.72 -5.99 0.93
CA VAL A 389 17.25 -5.07 2.01
C VAL A 389 18.37 -4.16 2.53
N GLU A 390 19.61 -4.65 2.61
CA GLU A 390 20.74 -3.82 3.04
C GLU A 390 21.06 -2.68 2.07
N ASP A 391 20.87 -2.89 0.77
CA ASP A 391 21.28 -2.00 -0.33
C ASP A 391 20.13 -1.23 -0.99
N ALA A 392 18.90 -1.71 -0.85
CA ALA A 392 17.71 -1.32 -1.61
C ALA A 392 16.61 -0.67 -0.74
N ALA A 393 16.66 -0.87 0.59
CA ALA A 393 15.69 -0.35 1.54
C ALA A 393 16.35 0.56 2.58
N PHE A 394 15.62 1.57 3.06
CA PHE A 394 16.17 2.61 3.95
C PHE A 394 15.54 2.58 5.33
N GLU A 395 16.28 3.00 6.37
CA GLU A 395 15.76 3.09 7.73
C GLU A 395 16.06 4.46 8.35
N ASP A 396 16.13 5.50 7.51
CA ASP A 396 16.25 6.87 7.98
C ASP A 396 15.08 7.15 8.95
N GLU A 397 15.33 7.77 10.10
CA GLU A 397 14.26 8.22 11.00
C GLU A 397 13.25 9.05 10.20
N ILE A 398 11.94 8.81 10.39
CA ILE A 398 10.94 9.80 9.95
C ILE A 398 11.12 10.95 10.90
N ASP A 399 11.88 11.93 10.46
CA ASP A 399 11.96 13.21 11.14
C ASP A 399 10.66 13.95 10.79
N VAL A 400 9.55 13.55 11.44
CA VAL A 400 8.22 14.21 11.33
C VAL A 400 8.38 15.70 11.65
N GLU A 401 9.33 16.02 12.54
CA GLU A 401 9.78 17.37 12.82
C GLU A 401 10.33 18.09 11.56
N LYS A 402 11.06 17.44 10.64
CA LYS A 402 11.56 18.06 9.39
C LYS A 402 10.47 18.40 8.38
N GLU A 403 9.42 17.58 8.25
CA GLU A 403 8.33 17.80 7.28
C GLU A 403 7.44 18.98 7.73
N VAL A 404 7.09 19.00 9.03
CA VAL A 404 6.42 20.17 9.67
C VAL A 404 7.33 21.40 9.64
N LYS A 405 8.64 21.25 9.92
CA LYS A 405 9.60 22.37 9.82
C LYS A 405 9.75 22.88 8.39
N SER A 406 9.60 22.07 7.34
CA SER A 406 9.75 22.50 5.94
C SER A 406 8.61 23.40 5.46
N ASP A 407 7.36 23.00 5.70
CA ASP A 407 6.18 23.76 5.25
C ASP A 407 5.97 25.01 6.15
N ILE A 408 6.25 24.93 7.46
CA ILE A 408 6.17 26.06 8.41
C ILE A 408 7.42 26.97 8.35
N ALA A 409 8.60 26.48 7.93
CA ALA A 409 9.76 27.35 7.71
C ALA A 409 9.45 28.44 6.68
N HIS A 410 8.57 28.15 5.71
CA HIS A 410 8.17 29.12 4.70
C HIS A 410 7.24 30.24 5.20
N LEU A 411 6.75 30.24 6.45
CA LEU A 411 5.86 31.27 7.04
C LEU A 411 6.45 32.69 7.17
N ILE A 412 7.52 32.99 6.45
CA ILE A 412 8.15 34.31 6.35
C ILE A 412 8.63 34.57 4.91
N SER A 413 8.41 33.62 3.98
CA SER A 413 8.78 33.78 2.57
C SER A 413 7.80 34.71 1.88
N LYS A 414 8.30 35.57 0.98
CA LYS A 414 7.42 36.32 0.08
C LYS A 414 7.17 35.53 -1.19
N ILE A 415 5.94 35.58 -1.67
CA ILE A 415 5.58 35.07 -2.99
C ILE A 415 5.27 36.25 -3.91
N LYS A 416 5.70 36.16 -5.16
CA LYS A 416 5.26 37.05 -6.22
C LYS A 416 4.25 36.33 -7.08
N ALA A 417 2.98 36.71 -6.97
CA ALA A 417 1.91 36.15 -7.79
C ALA A 417 1.60 37.08 -8.97
N LYS A 418 1.33 36.50 -10.14
CA LYS A 418 1.00 37.21 -11.39
C LYS A 418 -0.22 36.57 -12.03
N THR A 419 -1.12 37.39 -12.56
CA THR A 419 -2.24 36.86 -13.37
C THR A 419 -1.72 36.23 -14.66
N SER A 420 -2.43 35.22 -15.17
CA SER A 420 -2.08 34.47 -16.40
C SER A 420 -1.83 35.31 -17.66
N HIS A 421 -2.31 36.56 -17.70
CA HIS A 421 -2.08 37.51 -18.79
C HIS A 421 -0.98 38.55 -18.48
N GLY A 422 -0.24 38.39 -17.39
CA GLY A 422 0.90 39.22 -16.99
C GLY A 422 0.59 40.68 -16.62
N ARG A 423 -0.69 41.08 -16.59
CA ARG A 423 -1.10 42.49 -16.40
C ARG A 423 -0.96 42.97 -14.95
N ASN A 424 -1.28 42.13 -13.98
CA ASN A 424 -1.28 42.49 -12.56
C ASN A 424 -0.37 41.52 -11.78
N SER A 425 0.35 42.04 -10.79
CA SER A 425 1.18 41.23 -9.91
C SER A 425 1.23 41.79 -8.51
N ILE A 426 1.27 40.92 -7.52
CA ILE A 426 1.44 41.26 -6.11
C ILE A 426 2.68 40.59 -5.54
N THR A 427 3.18 41.12 -4.43
CA THR A 427 4.12 40.41 -3.57
C THR A 427 3.51 40.29 -2.19
N ALA A 428 3.24 39.06 -1.73
CA ALA A 428 2.58 38.77 -0.47
C ALA A 428 3.50 37.97 0.45
N LEU A 429 3.34 38.14 1.76
CA LEU A 429 4.03 37.31 2.77
C LEU A 429 3.18 36.06 3.03
N ILE A 430 3.80 34.89 3.10
CA ILE A 430 3.14 33.68 3.60
C ILE A 430 3.03 33.80 5.12
N VAL A 431 1.81 33.81 5.66
CA VAL A 431 1.57 34.01 7.10
C VAL A 431 0.70 32.93 7.74
N ASP A 432 0.13 32.04 6.95
CA ASP A 432 -0.77 30.99 7.43
C ASP A 432 -0.70 29.74 6.54
N GLU A 433 -1.25 28.64 7.04
CA GLU A 433 -1.49 27.41 6.28
C GLU A 433 -2.96 27.32 5.88
N CYS A 434 -3.24 26.87 4.66
CA CYS A 434 -4.60 26.53 4.21
C CYS A 434 -4.73 25.01 3.99
N PRO A 435 -5.16 24.22 5.00
CA PRO A 435 -5.25 22.76 4.87
C PRO A 435 -6.24 22.28 3.80
N GLY A 436 -7.23 23.12 3.44
CA GLY A 436 -8.24 22.82 2.42
C GLY A 436 -7.85 23.21 0.99
N CYS A 437 -6.71 23.87 0.81
CA CYS A 437 -6.26 24.38 -0.49
C CYS A 437 -5.55 23.28 -1.31
N GLY A 438 -5.82 23.25 -2.62
CA GLY A 438 -5.08 22.39 -3.55
C GLY A 438 -3.61 22.80 -3.71
N GLN A 439 -2.78 21.92 -4.27
CA GLN A 439 -1.36 22.22 -4.50
C GLN A 439 -1.21 23.48 -5.38
N ASN A 440 -0.40 24.43 -4.92
CA ASN A 440 -0.17 25.74 -5.54
C ASN A 440 -1.35 26.73 -5.51
N HIS A 441 -2.44 26.39 -4.81
CA HIS A 441 -3.53 27.33 -4.55
C HIS A 441 -3.14 28.30 -3.44
N LEU A 442 -3.23 29.60 -3.71
CA LEU A 442 -2.92 30.65 -2.76
C LEU A 442 -4.23 31.21 -2.22
N ASP A 443 -4.47 31.08 -0.92
CA ASP A 443 -5.56 31.77 -0.25
C ASP A 443 -5.09 33.18 0.14
N LEU A 444 -5.43 34.15 -0.71
CA LEU A 444 -5.00 35.52 -0.54
C LEU A 444 -5.99 36.27 0.34
N PHE A 445 -5.48 37.16 1.21
CA PHE A 445 -6.34 38.11 1.88
C PHE A 445 -7.16 38.93 0.84
N PRO A 446 -8.40 39.35 1.18
CA PRO A 446 -9.28 40.02 0.24
C PRO A 446 -8.67 41.27 -0.43
N ASP A 447 -7.83 42.02 0.29
CA ASP A 447 -7.11 43.18 -0.21
C ASP A 447 -6.02 42.79 -1.23
N ALA A 448 -5.21 41.77 -0.93
CA ALA A 448 -4.21 41.23 -1.84
C ALA A 448 -4.84 40.63 -3.12
N PHE A 449 -6.00 39.98 -3.00
CA PHE A 449 -6.75 39.47 -4.15
C PHE A 449 -7.28 40.61 -5.03
N ALA A 450 -7.79 41.67 -4.41
CA ALA A 450 -8.34 42.84 -5.12
C ALA A 450 -7.31 43.55 -6.02
N GLU A 451 -6.02 43.47 -5.68
CA GLU A 451 -4.93 43.96 -6.53
C GLU A 451 -4.68 43.09 -7.78
N LEU A 452 -5.03 41.80 -7.73
CA LEU A 452 -4.90 40.89 -8.87
C LEU A 452 -6.13 40.91 -9.77
N SER A 453 -7.34 40.92 -9.19
CA SER A 453 -8.61 40.81 -9.92
C SER A 453 -9.79 41.37 -9.11
N ASP A 454 -10.94 41.55 -9.76
CA ASP A 454 -12.22 41.83 -9.11
C ASP A 454 -12.53 40.74 -8.05
N PRO A 455 -12.76 41.09 -6.77
CA PRO A 455 -13.06 40.12 -5.70
C PRO A 455 -14.25 39.20 -6.01
N SER A 456 -15.21 39.64 -6.82
CA SER A 456 -16.36 38.83 -7.21
C SER A 456 -16.01 37.66 -8.14
N ALA A 457 -14.81 37.65 -8.75
CA ALA A 457 -14.32 36.54 -9.55
C ALA A 457 -14.06 35.27 -8.69
N GLY A 458 -13.81 35.43 -7.39
CA GLY A 458 -13.62 34.34 -6.43
C GLY A 458 -12.31 33.57 -6.61
N ILE A 459 -12.15 32.84 -7.71
CA ILE A 459 -10.97 32.02 -8.02
C ILE A 459 -10.39 32.47 -9.36
N ILE A 460 -9.10 32.78 -9.38
CA ILE A 460 -8.40 33.23 -10.59
C ILE A 460 -7.13 32.41 -10.86
N PRO A 461 -6.79 32.15 -12.13
CA PRO A 461 -5.54 31.50 -12.49
C PRO A 461 -4.35 32.46 -12.32
N VAL A 462 -3.39 32.06 -11.49
CA VAL A 462 -2.14 32.79 -11.22
C VAL A 462 -0.92 31.91 -11.44
N SER A 463 0.20 32.53 -11.81
CA SER A 463 1.54 31.95 -11.72
C SER A 463 2.27 32.64 -10.58
N TRP A 464 2.98 31.90 -9.74
CA TRP A 464 3.72 32.48 -8.62
C TRP A 464 5.10 31.86 -8.43
N SER A 465 5.98 32.60 -7.75
CA SER A 465 7.30 32.14 -7.33
C SER A 465 7.65 32.71 -5.96
N ILE A 466 8.47 32.02 -5.19
CA ILE A 466 9.08 32.59 -3.97
C ILE A 466 10.08 33.66 -4.40
N VAL A 467 10.10 34.79 -3.69
CA VAL A 467 11.02 35.91 -3.91
C VAL A 467 11.62 36.35 -2.57
N GLU A 468 12.75 37.06 -2.64
CA GLU A 468 13.38 37.64 -1.46
C GLU A 468 12.43 38.60 -0.73
N CYS A 469 12.47 38.56 0.61
CA CYS A 469 11.56 39.31 1.45
C CYS A 469 11.84 40.83 1.40
N GLY A 470 13.07 41.24 1.13
CA GLY A 470 13.47 42.65 1.12
C GLY A 470 13.31 43.37 2.46
N ILE A 471 13.23 42.61 3.56
CA ILE A 471 13.13 43.14 4.92
C ILE A 471 14.54 43.51 5.40
N THR A 472 14.76 44.78 5.71
CA THR A 472 16.05 45.30 6.20
C THR A 472 16.00 45.69 7.67
N SER A 473 14.81 45.81 8.25
CA SER A 473 14.63 46.06 9.68
C SER A 473 15.04 44.82 10.51
N PRO A 474 15.51 45.00 11.76
CA PRO A 474 15.96 43.88 12.59
C PRO A 474 14.87 42.85 12.91
N ILE A 475 15.30 41.64 13.25
CA ILE A 475 14.42 40.58 13.77
C ILE A 475 13.79 41.02 15.09
N ILE A 476 12.53 40.64 15.32
CA ILE A 476 11.83 40.83 16.59
C ILE A 476 11.54 39.44 17.18
N LEU A 477 11.94 39.23 18.43
CA LEU A 477 11.63 38.05 19.21
C LEU A 477 10.39 38.33 20.05
N HIS A 478 9.25 37.73 19.69
CA HIS A 478 7.95 37.99 20.30
C HIS A 478 7.52 36.80 21.17
N ASN A 479 7.39 36.99 22.48
CA ASN A 479 6.85 35.98 23.39
C ASN A 479 5.34 35.83 23.22
N LYS A 480 4.83 34.60 23.24
CA LYS A 480 3.38 34.33 23.20
C LYS A 480 2.68 34.85 24.45
N ASP A 481 1.39 35.15 24.35
CA ASP A 481 0.56 35.34 25.52
C ASP A 481 0.53 34.06 26.37
N GLY A 482 0.79 34.22 27.67
CA GLY A 482 0.98 33.12 28.62
C GLY A 482 2.43 32.65 28.80
N ALA A 483 3.38 33.10 27.96
CA ALA A 483 4.78 32.74 28.09
C ALA A 483 5.38 33.19 29.44
N SER A 484 6.15 32.32 30.07
CA SER A 484 6.76 32.54 31.37
C SER A 484 8.03 31.70 31.53
N GLN A 485 8.70 31.85 32.67
CA GLN A 485 9.83 30.97 33.02
C GLN A 485 9.44 29.49 33.13
N TYR A 486 8.15 29.16 33.31
CA TYR A 486 7.66 27.78 33.45
C TYR A 486 7.07 27.21 32.16
N TRP A 487 6.84 28.05 31.15
CA TRP A 487 6.36 27.65 29.83
C TRP A 487 6.85 28.67 28.80
N PHE A 488 7.78 28.25 27.94
CA PHE A 488 8.39 29.14 26.96
C PHE A 488 7.71 28.95 25.61
N ALA A 489 7.35 30.07 24.97
CA ALA A 489 6.90 30.10 23.59
C ALA A 489 7.27 31.45 22.96
N MET A 490 8.09 31.42 21.91
CA MET A 490 8.60 32.62 21.26
C MET A 490 8.55 32.51 19.74
N GLN A 491 8.10 33.56 19.08
CA GLN A 491 8.06 33.67 17.62
C GLN A 491 9.18 34.58 17.13
N VAL A 492 9.77 34.22 16.00
CA VAL A 492 10.71 35.07 15.27
C VAL A 492 9.92 35.85 14.24
N VAL A 493 9.80 37.16 14.46
CA VAL A 493 9.04 38.08 13.61
C VAL A 493 10.02 38.92 12.80
N ASN A 494 9.60 39.33 11.59
CA ASN A 494 10.35 40.25 10.74
C ASN A 494 11.72 39.70 10.28
N ALA A 495 11.90 38.39 10.18
CA ALA A 495 13.09 37.80 9.57
C ALA A 495 13.07 37.98 8.05
N ASN A 496 14.24 38.17 7.43
CA ASN A 496 14.35 38.29 5.97
C ASN A 496 14.63 36.95 5.26
N LEU A 497 15.01 35.92 6.02
CA LEU A 497 15.17 34.54 5.59
C LEU A 497 14.26 33.60 6.40
N PRO A 498 13.79 32.48 5.82
CA PRO A 498 13.09 31.43 6.54
C PRO A 498 13.90 30.93 7.74
N ILE A 499 13.26 30.77 8.89
CA ILE A 499 13.91 30.26 10.10
C ILE A 499 13.92 28.74 10.06
N ALA A 500 15.02 28.11 10.49
CA ALA A 500 15.13 26.67 10.72
C ALA A 500 14.90 26.34 12.20
N SER A 501 15.62 27.00 13.11
CA SER A 501 15.56 26.74 14.55
C SER A 501 15.71 27.99 15.42
N LEU A 502 15.26 27.87 16.66
CA LEU A 502 15.52 28.80 17.75
C LEU A 502 16.08 28.00 18.94
N GLU A 503 17.21 28.42 19.47
CA GLU A 503 17.88 27.80 20.60
C GLU A 503 18.02 28.81 21.73
N VAL A 504 18.01 28.33 22.97
CA VAL A 504 18.03 29.15 24.17
C VAL A 504 19.21 28.79 25.06
N CYS A 505 19.92 29.79 25.56
CA CYS A 505 21.02 29.63 26.49
C CYS A 505 20.73 30.40 27.79
N THR A 506 20.89 29.73 28.93
CA THR A 506 20.56 30.26 30.27
C THR A 506 21.79 30.45 31.16
N ASP A 507 22.89 29.80 30.83
CA ASP A 507 24.14 29.74 31.62
C ASP A 507 25.32 30.45 30.94
N GLY A 508 25.13 30.93 29.71
CA GLY A 508 26.16 31.57 28.89
C GLY A 508 27.01 30.61 28.05
N TYR A 509 26.83 29.29 28.17
CA TYR A 509 27.66 28.28 27.51
C TYR A 509 26.85 27.22 26.76
N THR A 510 25.74 26.77 27.33
CA THR A 510 24.95 25.64 26.83
C THR A 510 23.73 26.14 26.05
N TRP A 511 23.60 25.68 24.81
CA TRP A 511 22.44 25.97 23.96
C TRP A 511 21.46 24.79 24.00
N GLN A 512 20.22 25.11 24.36
CA GLN A 512 19.12 24.16 24.48
C GLN A 512 18.18 24.35 23.29
N ASN A 513 17.77 23.25 22.67
CA ASN A 513 16.83 23.27 21.56
C ASN A 513 15.42 23.62 22.05
N THR A 514 14.65 24.24 21.16
CA THR A 514 13.19 24.38 21.29
C THR A 514 12.51 23.60 20.17
N THR A 515 11.22 23.32 20.34
CA THR A 515 10.39 22.65 19.34
C THR A 515 9.47 23.67 18.69
N ARG A 516 9.42 23.73 17.36
CA ARG A 516 8.49 24.63 16.66
C ARG A 516 7.09 24.02 16.61
N ALA A 517 6.09 24.74 17.09
CA ALA A 517 4.68 24.42 16.98
C ALA A 517 4.12 24.74 15.58
N ASP A 518 2.93 24.18 15.29
CA ASP A 518 2.18 24.37 14.04
C ASP A 518 1.79 25.84 13.78
N TYR A 519 1.59 26.63 14.83
CA TYR A 519 1.33 28.08 14.76
C TYR A 519 2.60 28.96 14.80
N ASN A 520 3.77 28.41 14.42
CA ASN A 520 5.05 29.12 14.24
C ASN A 520 5.61 29.82 15.50
N PHE A 521 5.42 29.20 16.67
CA PHE A 521 6.15 29.53 17.89
C PHE A 521 7.13 28.43 18.23
N PHE A 522 8.27 28.82 18.78
CA PHE A 522 9.30 27.93 19.29
C PHE A 522 9.11 27.75 20.79
N GLU A 523 8.88 26.51 21.20
CA GLU A 523 8.37 26.19 22.52
C GLU A 523 9.28 25.27 23.32
N ASN A 524 9.19 25.43 24.64
CA ASN A 524 9.67 24.47 25.62
C ASN A 524 8.60 24.40 26.73
N GLN A 525 7.92 23.26 26.80
CA GLN A 525 6.78 23.05 27.71
C GLN A 525 7.16 23.17 29.19
N SER A 526 8.40 22.82 29.56
CA SER A 526 8.90 22.96 30.93
C SER A 526 9.40 24.36 31.26
N GLY A 527 9.52 25.23 30.24
CA GLY A 527 10.18 26.51 30.35
C GLY A 527 11.68 26.38 30.65
N PHE A 528 12.31 27.52 30.93
CA PHE A 528 13.75 27.61 31.24
C PHE A 528 14.03 27.97 32.70
N HIS A 529 12.99 28.10 33.52
CA HIS A 529 13.03 28.48 34.94
C HIS A 529 13.78 29.79 35.24
N THR A 530 13.95 30.64 34.22
CA THR A 530 14.47 32.01 34.31
C THR A 530 13.65 32.95 33.44
N THR A 531 13.61 34.23 33.83
CA THR A 531 12.96 35.30 33.07
C THR A 531 13.90 36.01 32.10
N ARG A 532 15.19 35.65 32.07
CA ARG A 532 16.17 36.17 31.12
C ARG A 532 16.94 35.06 30.46
N VAL A 533 17.03 35.12 29.13
CA VAL A 533 17.71 34.11 28.31
C VAL A 533 18.46 34.75 27.14
N ASP A 534 19.48 34.06 26.64
CA ASP A 534 20.07 34.36 25.34
C ASP A 534 19.38 33.50 24.27
N VAL A 535 19.08 34.08 23.12
CA VAL A 535 18.38 33.39 22.02
C VAL A 535 19.26 33.36 20.79
N ARG A 536 19.44 32.19 20.19
CA ARG A 536 20.07 32.02 18.88
C ARG A 536 19.02 31.58 17.88
N VAL A 537 18.90 32.35 16.80
CA VAL A 537 18.01 32.04 15.68
C VAL A 537 18.87 31.60 14.50
N THR A 538 18.51 30.47 13.89
CA THR A 538 19.22 29.91 12.73
C THR A 538 18.27 29.87 11.53
N SER A 539 18.68 30.41 10.39
CA SER A 539 17.91 30.37 9.14
C SER A 539 18.06 29.01 8.43
N ILE A 540 17.21 28.73 7.44
CA ILE A 540 17.32 27.52 6.59
C ILE A 540 18.62 27.45 5.79
N THR A 541 19.31 28.58 5.62
CA THR A 541 20.60 28.66 4.92
C THR A 541 21.78 28.35 5.84
N GLY A 542 21.54 28.22 7.15
CA GLY A 542 22.57 28.01 8.16
C GLY A 542 23.07 29.30 8.83
N SER A 543 22.73 30.49 8.33
CA SER A 543 23.08 31.77 8.96
C SER A 543 22.42 31.92 10.33
N THR A 544 23.15 32.48 11.30
CA THR A 544 22.70 32.59 12.70
C THR A 544 22.73 34.02 13.24
N ILE A 545 21.76 34.38 14.09
CA ILE A 545 21.75 35.63 14.87
C ILE A 545 21.60 35.28 16.35
N THR A 546 22.39 35.92 17.21
CA THR A 546 22.27 35.76 18.68
C THR A 546 21.85 37.06 19.33
N VAL A 547 20.78 37.01 20.12
CA VAL A 547 20.26 38.13 20.91
C VAL A 547 20.47 37.80 22.39
N LYS A 548 21.16 38.69 23.10
CA LYS A 548 21.52 38.50 24.50
C LYS A 548 20.48 39.11 25.44
N GLY A 549 20.23 38.46 26.58
CA GLY A 549 19.42 39.02 27.67
C GLY A 549 17.94 39.25 27.35
N VAL A 550 17.37 38.45 26.44
CA VAL A 550 15.96 38.46 26.05
C VAL A 550 15.08 38.18 27.27
N THR A 551 14.06 39.01 27.48
CA THR A 551 13.10 38.83 28.57
C THR A 551 12.05 37.78 28.18
N VAL A 552 11.81 36.80 29.05
CA VAL A 552 10.74 35.80 28.90
C VAL A 552 9.56 36.22 29.77
N SER A 553 8.58 36.87 29.15
CA SER A 553 7.35 37.35 29.78
C SER A 553 6.23 37.38 28.75
N SER A 554 5.00 37.10 29.19
CA SER A 554 3.79 37.09 28.37
C SER A 554 3.69 38.32 27.47
N GLY A 555 3.56 38.11 26.16
CA GLY A 555 3.37 39.15 25.15
C GLY A 555 4.56 40.11 24.94
N SER A 556 5.67 39.92 25.65
CA SER A 556 6.81 40.83 25.55
C SER A 556 7.64 40.58 24.29
N SER A 557 8.20 41.65 23.71
CA SER A 557 9.06 41.57 22.53
C SER A 557 10.46 42.11 22.79
N THR A 558 11.46 41.52 22.15
CA THR A 558 12.85 42.01 22.14
C THR A 558 13.34 42.15 20.70
N THR A 559 13.76 43.35 20.33
CA THR A 559 14.32 43.62 19.00
C THR A 559 15.80 43.25 18.96
N ALA A 560 16.20 42.46 17.96
CA ALA A 560 17.59 42.14 17.69
C ALA A 560 18.37 43.36 17.16
N SER A 561 19.70 43.28 17.10
CA SER A 561 20.53 44.33 16.52
C SER A 561 20.47 44.40 14.99
N SER A 562 20.09 43.29 14.34
CA SER A 562 20.14 43.15 12.88
C SER A 562 19.16 42.10 12.36
N ASN A 563 19.13 41.97 11.03
CA ASN A 563 18.57 40.81 10.32
C ASN A 563 19.71 40.00 9.69
N PHE A 564 19.40 38.89 9.00
CA PHE A 564 20.45 38.10 8.33
C PHE A 564 21.06 38.90 7.19
N GLU A 565 22.36 38.73 6.96
CA GLU A 565 23.02 39.30 5.79
C GLU A 565 22.46 38.60 4.55
N SER A 566 21.88 39.40 3.64
CA SER A 566 21.26 38.96 2.39
C SER A 566 22.29 38.73 1.30
#